data_AF-A0A316PMS7-F1
#
_entry.id   AF-A0A316PMS7-F1
#
_cell.length_a   1.000
_cell.length_b   1.000
_cell.length_c   1.000
_cell.angle_alpha   90.00
_cell.angle_beta   90.00
_cell.angle_gamma   90.00
#
_symmetry.space_group_name_H-M   'P 1'
#
loop_
_entity.id
_entity.type
_entity.pdbx_description
1 polymer ?
#
loop_
_entity_poly.entity_id
_entity_poly.type
_entity_poly.pdbx_seq_one_letter_code
_entity_poly.pdbx_strand_id
1 'polypeptide(L)'
;MKKTIITAILAAMTLLLIGCSANNERIDLTDPLSGSSILSAADLEAFFKYGENDTAVLAASFSMEDTMLKLTAQRGSITIDGNGYTLSGTGDCIIRLDEGCKLTLNDITVHSGSTAIGCLGSAEIGGENANIIGVSDGILCADELIVSEGSSLVCKGSNGRGIDAEDITIKAGASVSGEGVLGGVNSRSDITLEKGASLAAYTDENYNALKCDGQLSMADGSALTVENRGRYHGAEIYEFAIEGAVSINAAGGSEATGLFITEQHSNMYAVGSCKPEARVENGKGRITFVDDASKIPAEIPQPDGYIEETAETEEQ
;
A
#
# COMPACT_ATOMS: atom_id res chain seq x y z
N MET A 1 8.14 -24.10 -73.22
CA MET A 1 7.41 -23.10 -72.40
C MET A 1 6.24 -23.67 -71.61
N LYS A 2 5.36 -24.54 -72.17
CA LYS A 2 4.19 -25.08 -71.42
C LYS A 2 4.52 -26.01 -70.24
N LYS A 3 5.61 -26.81 -70.30
CA LYS A 3 5.97 -27.73 -69.19
C LYS A 3 6.52 -27.00 -67.96
N THR A 4 7.26 -25.91 -68.14
CA THR A 4 7.88 -25.15 -67.05
C THR A 4 6.88 -24.36 -66.21
N ILE A 5 5.77 -23.93 -66.82
CA ILE A 5 4.70 -23.19 -66.13
C ILE A 5 3.87 -24.12 -65.24
N ILE A 6 3.63 -25.36 -65.68
CA ILE A 6 2.85 -26.35 -64.91
C ILE A 6 3.63 -26.79 -63.65
N THR A 7 4.95 -26.95 -63.74
CA THR A 7 5.79 -27.30 -62.58
C THR A 7 5.86 -26.17 -61.56
N ALA A 8 5.87 -24.90 -62.00
CA ALA A 8 5.87 -23.75 -61.11
C ALA A 8 4.52 -23.57 -60.37
N ILE A 9 3.39 -23.86 -61.03
CA ILE A 9 2.07 -23.81 -60.40
C ILE A 9 1.89 -24.94 -59.39
N LEU A 10 2.39 -26.15 -59.69
CA LEU A 10 2.29 -27.28 -58.77
C LEU A 10 3.17 -27.11 -57.53
N ALA A 11 4.34 -26.48 -57.66
CA ALA A 11 5.21 -26.10 -56.54
C ALA A 11 4.60 -24.98 -55.69
N ALA A 12 3.94 -23.98 -56.31
CA ALA A 12 3.22 -22.94 -55.57
C ALA A 12 2.01 -23.50 -54.80
N MET A 13 1.28 -24.47 -55.37
CA MET A 13 0.15 -25.13 -54.69
C MET A 13 0.58 -26.05 -53.54
N THR A 14 1.79 -26.63 -53.59
CA THR A 14 2.32 -27.44 -52.47
C THR A 14 2.88 -26.57 -51.34
N LEU A 15 3.39 -25.37 -51.62
CA LEU A 15 3.75 -24.39 -50.58
C LEU A 15 2.53 -23.71 -49.92
N LEU A 16 1.39 -23.61 -50.62
CA LEU A 16 0.13 -23.10 -50.04
C LEU A 16 -0.58 -24.10 -49.10
N LEU A 17 -0.15 -25.36 -49.05
CA LEU A 17 -0.73 -26.41 -48.20
C LEU A 17 0.05 -26.67 -46.90
N ILE A 18 1.18 -26.01 -46.68
CA ILE A 18 2.04 -26.18 -45.49
C ILE A 18 1.87 -25.02 -44.49
N GLY A 19 1.04 -24.03 -44.79
CA GLY A 19 0.91 -22.80 -44.02
C GLY A 19 -0.49 -22.56 -43.47
N CYS A 20 -1.10 -23.52 -42.78
CA CYS A 20 -2.29 -23.32 -41.94
C CYS A 20 -2.41 -24.40 -40.84
N SER A 21 -1.29 -24.83 -40.23
CA SER A 21 -1.38 -25.27 -38.84
C SER A 21 -1.43 -23.99 -38.00
N ALA A 22 -2.62 -23.40 -37.93
CA ALA A 22 -2.94 -22.59 -36.77
C ALA A 22 -2.70 -23.52 -35.58
N ASN A 23 -1.62 -23.27 -34.83
CA ASN A 23 -1.59 -23.65 -33.44
C ASN A 23 -2.74 -22.89 -32.81
N ASN A 24 -3.94 -23.44 -32.93
CA ASN A 24 -4.99 -23.20 -31.97
C ASN A 24 -4.47 -23.86 -30.70
N GLU A 25 -3.58 -23.16 -29.99
CA GLU A 25 -3.53 -23.30 -28.55
C GLU A 25 -4.96 -23.04 -28.10
N ARG A 26 -5.72 -24.12 -27.95
CA ARG A 26 -6.94 -24.09 -27.17
C ARG A 26 -6.45 -23.71 -25.79
N ILE A 27 -6.63 -22.45 -25.43
CA ILE A 27 -6.60 -22.03 -24.04
C ILE A 27 -7.58 -22.96 -23.34
N ASP A 28 -7.04 -23.87 -22.52
CA ASP A 28 -7.86 -24.69 -21.67
C ASP A 28 -8.44 -23.77 -20.60
N LEU A 29 -9.65 -23.30 -20.84
CA LEU A 29 -10.40 -22.44 -19.92
C LEU A 29 -10.78 -23.17 -18.62
N THR A 30 -10.37 -24.43 -18.44
CA THR A 30 -10.67 -25.27 -17.29
C THR A 30 -9.44 -25.65 -16.46
N ASP A 31 -8.27 -25.07 -16.73
CA ASP A 31 -7.07 -25.24 -15.91
C ASP A 31 -6.83 -24.03 -14.99
N PRO A 32 -7.50 -23.98 -13.83
CA PRO A 32 -7.28 -22.92 -12.85
C PRO A 32 -5.90 -23.01 -12.20
N LEU A 33 -5.19 -24.13 -12.28
CA LEU A 33 -3.90 -24.33 -11.60
C LEU A 33 -2.76 -23.60 -12.32
N SER A 34 -2.86 -23.46 -13.64
CA SER A 34 -1.95 -22.61 -14.41
C SER A 34 -2.00 -21.14 -14.00
N GLY A 35 -3.16 -20.68 -13.50
CA GLY A 35 -3.45 -19.28 -13.20
C GLY A 35 -3.86 -18.43 -14.41
N SER A 36 -3.90 -18.98 -15.63
CA SER A 36 -4.02 -18.19 -16.86
C SER A 36 -5.42 -17.60 -17.12
N SER A 37 -6.47 -18.15 -16.51
CA SER A 37 -7.86 -17.71 -16.71
C SER A 37 -8.74 -18.14 -15.54
N ILE A 38 -8.76 -17.34 -14.48
CA ILE A 38 -9.61 -17.55 -13.31
C ILE A 38 -11.00 -16.99 -13.59
N LEU A 39 -12.02 -17.87 -13.65
CA LEU A 39 -13.40 -17.52 -14.00
C LEU A 39 -14.36 -17.54 -12.81
N SER A 40 -13.95 -18.13 -11.68
CA SER A 40 -14.80 -18.33 -10.53
C SER A 40 -14.03 -18.32 -9.20
N ALA A 41 -14.78 -18.23 -8.09
CA ALA A 41 -14.23 -18.35 -6.75
C ALA A 41 -13.55 -19.71 -6.50
N ALA A 42 -14.15 -20.80 -7.01
CA ALA A 42 -13.59 -22.14 -6.87
C ALA A 42 -12.25 -22.28 -7.62
N ASP A 43 -12.12 -21.64 -8.79
CA ASP A 43 -10.87 -21.60 -9.55
C ASP A 43 -9.77 -20.88 -8.76
N LEU A 44 -10.09 -19.69 -8.22
CA LEU A 44 -9.12 -18.91 -7.45
C LEU A 44 -8.71 -19.62 -6.15
N GLU A 45 -9.67 -20.27 -5.47
CA GLU A 45 -9.38 -21.07 -4.28
C GLU A 45 -8.48 -22.27 -4.61
N ALA A 46 -8.78 -22.98 -5.70
CA ALA A 46 -7.95 -24.09 -6.17
C ALA A 46 -6.54 -23.60 -6.56
N PHE A 47 -6.43 -22.47 -7.24
CA PHE A 47 -5.16 -21.84 -7.58
C PHE A 47 -4.36 -21.50 -6.33
N PHE A 48 -4.96 -20.89 -5.30
CA PHE A 48 -4.26 -20.58 -4.04
C PHE A 48 -3.70 -21.83 -3.35
N LYS A 49 -4.41 -22.95 -3.42
CA LYS A 49 -3.99 -24.21 -2.78
C LYS A 49 -2.96 -24.99 -3.58
N TYR A 50 -3.11 -25.05 -4.91
CA TYR A 50 -2.43 -26.03 -5.76
C TYR A 50 -1.85 -25.46 -7.05
N GLY A 51 -1.86 -24.13 -7.20
CA GLY A 51 -1.34 -23.46 -8.40
C GLY A 51 0.09 -23.86 -8.71
N GLU A 52 0.37 -24.05 -9.99
CA GLU A 52 1.69 -24.44 -10.51
C GLU A 52 2.64 -23.25 -10.64
N ASN A 53 2.08 -22.04 -10.67
CA ASN A 53 2.76 -20.76 -10.76
C ASN A 53 2.25 -19.81 -9.67
N ASP A 54 2.86 -18.63 -9.60
CA ASP A 54 2.53 -17.61 -8.59
C ASP A 54 1.64 -16.49 -9.13
N THR A 55 1.15 -16.57 -10.38
CA THR A 55 0.31 -15.52 -10.98
C THR A 55 -1.06 -16.07 -11.38
N ALA A 56 -2.11 -15.46 -10.85
CA ALA A 56 -3.50 -15.68 -11.25
C ALA A 56 -4.02 -14.49 -12.05
N VAL A 57 -4.65 -14.75 -13.20
CA VAL A 57 -5.23 -13.73 -14.08
C VAL A 57 -6.75 -13.87 -14.04
N LEU A 58 -7.44 -12.84 -13.56
CA LEU A 58 -8.90 -12.83 -13.50
C LEU A 58 -9.50 -12.57 -14.88
N ALA A 59 -10.52 -13.35 -15.22
CA ALA A 59 -11.30 -13.22 -16.45
C ALA A 59 -12.76 -12.79 -16.19
N ALA A 60 -13.16 -12.64 -14.93
CA ALA A 60 -14.46 -12.14 -14.52
C ALA A 60 -14.43 -11.60 -13.08
N SER A 61 -15.42 -10.77 -12.73
CA SER A 61 -15.74 -10.46 -11.33
C SER A 61 -16.54 -11.60 -10.71
N PHE A 62 -16.23 -11.98 -9.47
CA PHE A 62 -16.98 -13.00 -8.74
C PHE A 62 -16.91 -12.79 -7.23
N SER A 63 -17.84 -13.43 -6.52
CA SER A 63 -17.90 -13.44 -5.07
C SER A 63 -17.29 -14.72 -4.52
N MET A 64 -16.41 -14.58 -3.52
CA MET A 64 -15.93 -15.67 -2.67
C MET A 64 -16.99 -16.13 -1.65
N GLU A 65 -18.13 -15.45 -1.57
CA GLU A 65 -19.14 -15.69 -0.52
C GLU A 65 -18.49 -15.62 0.87
N ASP A 66 -18.61 -16.64 1.70
CA ASP A 66 -17.94 -16.74 3.00
C ASP A 66 -16.54 -17.38 2.93
N THR A 67 -16.08 -17.78 1.74
CA THR A 67 -14.78 -18.42 1.54
C THR A 67 -13.64 -17.41 1.66
N MET A 68 -12.58 -17.84 2.36
CA MET A 68 -11.37 -17.06 2.59
C MET A 68 -10.21 -17.70 1.83
N LEU A 69 -9.58 -16.92 0.94
CA LEU A 69 -8.35 -17.29 0.26
C LEU A 69 -7.18 -17.20 1.25
N LYS A 70 -6.54 -18.34 1.51
CA LYS A 70 -5.43 -18.41 2.46
C LYS A 70 -4.12 -18.49 1.69
N LEU A 71 -3.34 -17.42 1.68
CA LEU A 71 -1.96 -17.47 1.21
C LEU A 71 -1.09 -17.96 2.36
N THR A 72 -0.65 -19.21 2.25
CA THR A 72 0.15 -19.86 3.29
C THR A 72 1.64 -19.64 3.07
N ALA A 73 2.44 -19.76 4.13
CA ALA A 73 3.90 -19.67 4.05
C ALA A 73 4.51 -20.68 3.05
N GLN A 74 3.84 -21.81 2.79
CA GLN A 74 4.27 -22.79 1.78
C GLN A 74 4.23 -22.21 0.35
N ARG A 75 3.21 -21.40 0.05
CA ARG A 75 3.09 -20.70 -1.24
C ARG A 75 3.98 -19.48 -1.29
N GLY A 76 4.14 -18.77 -0.17
CA GLY A 76 5.07 -17.66 -0.01
C GLY A 76 4.60 -16.39 -0.73
N SER A 77 4.47 -16.42 -2.05
CA SER A 77 4.11 -15.25 -2.86
C SER A 77 3.02 -15.58 -3.89
N ILE A 78 2.03 -14.70 -4.04
CA ILE A 78 1.06 -14.75 -5.14
C ILE A 78 0.86 -13.36 -5.73
N THR A 79 0.70 -13.30 -7.05
CA THR A 79 0.23 -12.15 -7.82
C THR A 79 -1.16 -12.42 -8.35
N ILE A 80 -2.06 -11.46 -8.25
CA ILE A 80 -3.37 -11.47 -8.91
C ILE A 80 -3.42 -10.30 -9.88
N ASP A 81 -3.49 -10.62 -11.17
CA ASP A 81 -3.80 -9.68 -12.23
C ASP A 81 -5.33 -9.63 -12.40
N GLY A 82 -5.93 -8.58 -11.85
CA GLY A 82 -7.37 -8.41 -11.80
C GLY A 82 -8.02 -8.00 -13.11
N ASN A 83 -7.29 -7.40 -14.06
CA ASN A 83 -7.85 -6.91 -15.34
C ASN A 83 -9.09 -6.00 -15.17
N GLY A 84 -9.14 -5.21 -14.11
CA GLY A 84 -10.23 -4.32 -13.75
C GLY A 84 -11.41 -5.02 -13.07
N TYR A 85 -11.33 -6.33 -12.83
CA TYR A 85 -12.39 -7.09 -12.18
C TYR A 85 -12.41 -6.91 -10.66
N THR A 86 -13.52 -7.34 -10.07
CA THR A 86 -13.78 -7.27 -8.64
C THR A 86 -13.85 -8.66 -8.02
N LEU A 87 -13.08 -8.85 -6.95
CA LEU A 87 -13.22 -9.96 -6.03
C LEU A 87 -14.04 -9.50 -4.83
N SER A 88 -15.25 -10.02 -4.66
CA SER A 88 -16.10 -9.68 -3.52
C SER A 88 -16.26 -10.83 -2.52
N GLY A 89 -16.79 -10.58 -1.33
CA GLY A 89 -17.18 -11.63 -0.39
C GLY A 89 -17.61 -11.08 0.97
N THR A 90 -18.03 -11.97 1.86
CA THR A 90 -18.63 -11.67 3.16
C THR A 90 -18.03 -12.47 4.31
N GLY A 91 -17.00 -13.28 4.06
CA GLY A 91 -16.22 -13.93 5.13
C GLY A 91 -15.48 -12.92 6.00
N ASP A 92 -14.81 -13.40 7.05
CA ASP A 92 -14.06 -12.54 7.98
C ASP A 92 -13.02 -11.68 7.27
N CYS A 93 -12.37 -12.26 6.25
CA CYS A 93 -11.67 -11.53 5.20
C CYS A 93 -11.68 -12.31 3.87
N ILE A 94 -11.40 -11.62 2.76
CA ILE A 94 -11.31 -12.25 1.43
C ILE A 94 -9.99 -12.97 1.28
N ILE A 95 -8.89 -12.29 1.63
CA ILE A 95 -7.54 -12.83 1.55
C ILE A 95 -6.91 -12.77 2.92
N ARG A 96 -6.46 -13.93 3.41
CA ARG A 96 -5.69 -14.05 4.63
C ARG A 96 -4.25 -14.43 4.30
N LEU A 97 -3.30 -13.66 4.81
CA LEU A 97 -1.87 -13.88 4.66
C LEU A 97 -1.32 -14.51 5.95
N ASP A 98 -0.61 -15.63 5.81
CA ASP A 98 0.27 -16.11 6.89
C ASP A 98 1.50 -15.18 6.99
N GLU A 99 2.19 -15.20 8.13
CA GLU A 99 3.41 -14.42 8.36
C GLU A 99 4.46 -14.68 7.26
N GLY A 100 5.10 -13.61 6.80
CA GLY A 100 6.15 -13.62 5.77
C GLY A 100 5.63 -13.75 4.34
N CYS A 101 4.31 -13.82 4.12
CA CYS A 101 3.75 -13.93 2.77
C CYS A 101 3.78 -12.61 2.01
N LYS A 102 3.86 -12.71 0.68
CA LYS A 102 3.80 -11.60 -0.27
C LYS A 102 2.59 -11.70 -1.19
N LEU A 103 1.80 -10.63 -1.28
CA LEU A 103 0.67 -10.53 -2.19
C LEU A 103 0.85 -9.33 -3.13
N THR A 104 0.80 -9.56 -4.44
CA THR A 104 0.77 -8.49 -5.45
C THR A 104 -0.61 -8.44 -6.10
N LEU A 105 -1.21 -7.25 -6.16
CA LEU A 105 -2.55 -7.02 -6.69
C LEU A 105 -2.47 -5.97 -7.80
N ASN A 106 -2.79 -6.35 -9.03
CA ASN A 106 -2.74 -5.43 -10.17
C ASN A 106 -4.15 -5.23 -10.74
N ASP A 107 -4.53 -3.97 -10.93
CA ASP A 107 -5.78 -3.56 -11.57
C ASP A 107 -7.00 -4.36 -11.06
N ILE A 108 -7.22 -4.31 -9.75
CA ILE A 108 -8.24 -5.12 -9.08
C ILE A 108 -8.97 -4.31 -8.02
N THR A 109 -10.25 -4.65 -7.81
CA THR A 109 -10.97 -4.26 -6.60
C THR A 109 -11.22 -5.48 -5.72
N VAL A 110 -10.78 -5.45 -4.46
CA VAL A 110 -11.14 -6.43 -3.43
C VAL A 110 -12.18 -5.78 -2.52
N HIS A 111 -13.39 -6.33 -2.45
CA HIS A 111 -14.50 -5.75 -1.69
C HIS A 111 -15.11 -6.75 -0.71
N SER A 112 -14.90 -6.52 0.59
CA SER A 112 -15.33 -7.40 1.67
C SER A 112 -16.48 -6.82 2.48
N GLY A 113 -17.40 -7.69 2.89
CA GLY A 113 -18.41 -7.43 3.92
C GLY A 113 -17.85 -7.36 5.34
N SER A 114 -16.54 -7.60 5.52
CA SER A 114 -15.79 -7.50 6.78
C SER A 114 -14.44 -6.81 6.49
N THR A 115 -13.31 -7.35 6.92
CA THR A 115 -11.96 -6.90 6.52
C THR A 115 -11.65 -7.38 5.11
N ALA A 116 -11.00 -6.58 4.25
CA ALA A 116 -10.66 -7.06 2.90
C ALA A 116 -9.46 -8.02 2.92
N ILE A 117 -8.36 -7.59 3.53
CA ILE A 117 -7.14 -8.40 3.68
C ILE A 117 -6.73 -8.46 5.15
N GLY A 118 -6.54 -9.68 5.67
CA GLY A 118 -6.05 -9.92 7.02
C GLY A 118 -4.66 -10.57 7.01
N CYS A 119 -3.70 -10.04 7.75
CA CYS A 119 -2.37 -10.62 7.91
C CYS A 119 -2.21 -11.17 9.34
N LEU A 120 -1.87 -12.45 9.46
CA LEU A 120 -1.69 -13.12 10.76
C LEU A 120 -0.39 -12.74 11.49
N GLY A 121 0.55 -12.13 10.76
CA GLY A 121 1.81 -11.56 11.24
C GLY A 121 2.30 -10.57 10.19
N SER A 122 3.62 -10.33 10.12
CA SER A 122 4.17 -9.43 9.11
C SER A 122 3.93 -9.93 7.69
N ALA A 123 3.58 -9.03 6.76
CA ALA A 123 3.32 -9.40 5.37
C ALA A 123 3.66 -8.27 4.40
N GLU A 124 4.00 -8.63 3.16
CA GLU A 124 4.27 -7.67 2.08
C GLU A 124 3.11 -7.63 1.09
N ILE A 125 2.53 -6.45 0.87
CA ILE A 125 1.45 -6.23 -0.11
C ILE A 125 1.94 -5.21 -1.15
N GLY A 126 1.63 -5.43 -2.41
CA GLY A 126 2.03 -4.51 -3.47
C GLY A 126 1.16 -4.60 -4.71
N GLY A 127 1.64 -3.98 -5.78
CA GLY A 127 0.99 -3.96 -7.09
C GLY A 127 0.42 -2.59 -7.45
N GLU A 128 -0.16 -2.52 -8.64
CA GLU A 128 -0.60 -1.25 -9.26
C GLU A 128 -2.12 -1.16 -9.34
N ASN A 129 -2.68 0.01 -9.04
CA ASN A 129 -4.12 0.28 -9.19
C ASN A 129 -5.02 -0.68 -8.39
N ALA A 130 -4.59 -1.08 -7.19
CA ALA A 130 -5.36 -1.96 -6.31
C ALA A 130 -6.28 -1.17 -5.37
N ASN A 131 -7.57 -1.50 -5.39
CA ASN A 131 -8.59 -0.93 -4.50
C ASN A 131 -9.02 -1.99 -3.48
N ILE A 132 -8.71 -1.78 -2.21
CA ILE A 132 -8.88 -2.74 -1.12
C ILE A 132 -9.92 -2.17 -0.15
N ILE A 133 -11.13 -2.71 -0.18
CA ILE A 133 -12.30 -2.11 0.46
C ILE A 133 -12.92 -3.12 1.43
N GLY A 134 -12.88 -2.81 2.72
CA GLY A 134 -13.58 -3.56 3.77
C GLY A 134 -14.72 -2.77 4.38
N VAL A 135 -15.69 -3.48 4.94
CA VAL A 135 -16.64 -2.90 5.89
C VAL A 135 -15.95 -2.61 7.22
N SER A 136 -15.14 -3.53 7.76
CA SER A 136 -14.27 -3.21 8.91
C SER A 136 -13.07 -2.44 8.38
N ASP A 137 -12.02 -3.16 8.00
CA ASP A 137 -10.76 -2.55 7.59
C ASP A 137 -10.42 -2.92 6.14
N GLY A 138 -9.77 -2.01 5.42
CA GLY A 138 -9.15 -2.37 4.14
C GLY A 138 -8.09 -3.44 4.36
N ILE A 139 -7.08 -3.11 5.16
CA ILE A 139 -6.03 -4.03 5.59
C ILE A 139 -5.95 -4.04 7.12
N LEU A 140 -6.02 -5.23 7.71
CA LEU A 140 -5.70 -5.47 9.12
C LEU A 140 -4.48 -6.37 9.21
N CYS A 141 -3.37 -5.84 9.69
CA CYS A 141 -2.12 -6.55 9.88
C CYS A 141 -1.80 -6.70 11.37
N ALA A 142 -1.49 -7.93 11.80
CA ALA A 142 -1.15 -8.19 13.19
C ALA A 142 0.16 -7.51 13.60
N ASP A 143 1.17 -7.60 12.73
CA ASP A 143 2.52 -7.05 12.94
C ASP A 143 2.84 -6.01 11.83
N GLU A 144 3.98 -6.15 11.15
CA GLU A 144 4.44 -5.19 10.13
C GLU A 144 3.73 -5.37 8.79
N LEU A 145 3.09 -4.30 8.31
CA LEU A 145 2.66 -4.20 6.92
C LEU A 145 3.76 -3.54 6.07
N ILE A 146 4.30 -4.30 5.12
CA ILE A 146 5.24 -3.78 4.13
C ILE A 146 4.50 -3.51 2.82
N VAL A 147 4.57 -2.29 2.30
CA VAL A 147 4.09 -1.98 0.95
C VAL A 147 5.25 -2.04 -0.03
N SER A 148 5.14 -2.88 -1.06
CA SER A 148 6.21 -3.15 -2.03
C SER A 148 6.61 -1.90 -2.81
N GLU A 149 7.89 -1.82 -3.23
CA GLU A 149 8.42 -0.72 -4.04
C GLU A 149 7.53 -0.40 -5.25
N GLY A 150 7.36 0.90 -5.53
CA GLY A 150 6.59 1.38 -6.69
C GLY A 150 5.09 1.04 -6.70
N SER A 151 4.55 0.45 -5.64
CA SER A 151 3.14 0.05 -5.59
C SER A 151 2.19 1.25 -5.49
N SER A 152 0.93 1.05 -5.85
CA SER A 152 -0.15 2.04 -5.71
C SER A 152 -1.39 1.38 -5.12
N LEU A 153 -1.64 1.61 -3.83
CA LEU A 153 -2.73 0.98 -3.08
C LEU A 153 -3.73 2.01 -2.55
N VAL A 154 -5.02 1.75 -2.74
CA VAL A 154 -6.11 2.50 -2.11
C VAL A 154 -6.85 1.58 -1.15
N CYS A 155 -6.82 1.90 0.14
CA CYS A 155 -7.39 1.09 1.21
C CYS A 155 -8.52 1.84 1.90
N LYS A 156 -9.70 1.21 2.02
CA LYS A 156 -10.89 1.83 2.61
C LYS A 156 -11.57 0.91 3.62
N GLY A 157 -11.84 1.44 4.81
CA GLY A 157 -12.72 0.85 5.82
C GLY A 157 -14.01 1.63 5.94
N SER A 158 -15.16 1.01 5.62
CA SER A 158 -16.45 1.73 5.63
C SER A 158 -16.95 2.02 7.04
N ASN A 159 -16.66 1.12 7.99
CA ASN A 159 -16.99 1.21 9.42
C ASN A 159 -15.74 1.06 10.31
N GLY A 160 -14.56 0.83 9.74
CA GLY A 160 -13.26 0.76 10.42
C GLY A 160 -12.24 1.69 9.77
N ARG A 161 -11.04 1.16 9.49
CA ARG A 161 -9.90 1.92 8.98
C ARG A 161 -9.52 1.54 7.56
N GLY A 162 -8.81 2.42 6.85
CA GLY A 162 -8.15 2.02 5.62
C GLY A 162 -7.10 0.95 5.91
N ILE A 163 -6.20 1.24 6.86
CA ILE A 163 -5.10 0.36 7.28
C ILE A 163 -4.97 0.38 8.80
N ASP A 164 -4.79 -0.80 9.40
CA ASP A 164 -4.45 -0.97 10.82
C ASP A 164 -3.32 -2.02 10.95
N ALA A 165 -2.17 -1.63 11.49
CA ALA A 165 -0.97 -2.49 11.61
C ALA A 165 -0.18 -2.16 12.88
N GLU A 166 0.76 -3.04 13.26
CA GLU A 166 1.71 -2.73 14.35
C GLU A 166 2.73 -1.73 13.83
N ASP A 167 3.46 -2.11 12.79
CA ASP A 167 4.39 -1.25 12.06
C ASP A 167 3.94 -1.13 10.59
N ILE A 168 4.27 -0.01 9.95
CA ILE A 168 4.00 0.20 8.52
C ILE A 168 5.27 0.67 7.82
N THR A 169 5.73 -0.11 6.84
CA THR A 169 6.86 0.27 5.98
C THR A 169 6.36 0.48 4.55
N ILE A 170 6.46 1.70 4.03
CA ILE A 170 6.14 2.01 2.64
C ILE A 170 7.43 2.17 1.87
N LYS A 171 7.74 1.18 1.04
CA LYS A 171 9.00 1.12 0.30
C LYS A 171 9.11 2.19 -0.78
N ALA A 172 10.33 2.37 -1.27
CA ALA A 172 10.69 3.42 -2.19
C ALA A 172 9.71 3.57 -3.38
N GLY A 173 9.28 4.81 -3.62
CA GLY A 173 8.38 5.18 -4.71
C GLY A 173 6.95 4.62 -4.61
N ALA A 174 6.59 3.89 -3.55
CA ALA A 174 5.23 3.40 -3.39
C ALA A 174 4.27 4.51 -2.92
N SER A 175 2.99 4.36 -3.25
CA SER A 175 1.91 5.26 -2.88
C SER A 175 0.77 4.49 -2.23
N VAL A 176 0.36 4.94 -1.06
CA VAL A 176 -0.71 4.33 -0.28
C VAL A 176 -1.67 5.41 0.18
N SER A 177 -2.96 5.19 -0.01
CA SER A 177 -4.00 6.01 0.61
C SER A 177 -4.91 5.16 1.48
N GLY A 178 -5.07 5.54 2.75
CA GLY A 178 -6.03 4.96 3.69
C GLY A 178 -7.20 5.90 3.96
N GLU A 179 -8.44 5.39 3.94
CA GLU A 179 -9.64 6.13 4.31
C GLU A 179 -10.53 5.29 5.23
N GLY A 180 -11.02 5.87 6.32
CA GLY A 180 -11.96 5.17 7.18
C GLY A 180 -12.63 6.03 8.24
N VAL A 181 -13.76 5.55 8.75
CA VAL A 181 -14.53 6.25 9.79
C VAL A 181 -13.85 6.20 11.16
N LEU A 182 -13.00 5.20 11.41
CA LEU A 182 -12.18 5.08 12.64
C LEU A 182 -10.75 5.62 12.45
N GLY A 183 -10.55 6.42 11.40
CA GLY A 183 -9.26 6.89 10.91
C GLY A 183 -8.86 6.25 9.59
N GLY A 184 -8.04 6.94 8.80
CA GLY A 184 -7.54 6.42 7.52
C GLY A 184 -6.45 5.36 7.73
N VAL A 185 -5.47 5.67 8.58
CA VAL A 185 -4.31 4.80 8.85
C VAL A 185 -3.99 4.81 10.34
N ASN A 186 -3.78 3.62 10.91
CA ASN A 186 -3.35 3.44 12.30
C ASN A 186 -2.13 2.53 12.35
N SER A 187 -1.04 3.04 12.92
CA SER A 187 0.13 2.26 13.34
C SER A 187 0.24 2.31 14.86
N ARG A 188 0.39 1.14 15.48
CA ARG A 188 0.54 0.97 16.94
C ARG A 188 1.99 1.09 17.41
N SER A 189 2.91 1.19 16.47
CA SER A 189 4.34 1.40 16.63
C SER A 189 4.79 2.38 15.53
N ASP A 190 5.74 2.02 14.68
CA ASP A 190 6.41 2.95 13.79
C ASP A 190 5.75 3.02 12.40
N ILE A 191 6.00 4.12 11.71
CA ILE A 191 5.74 4.24 10.27
C ILE A 191 7.02 4.68 9.59
N THR A 192 7.46 3.94 8.57
CA THR A 192 8.63 4.28 7.75
C THR A 192 8.20 4.57 6.31
N LEU A 193 8.49 5.79 5.85
CA LEU A 193 8.36 6.20 4.45
C LEU A 193 9.75 6.26 3.83
N GLU A 194 10.06 5.29 2.97
CA GLU A 194 11.31 5.27 2.23
C GLU A 194 11.36 6.36 1.15
N LYS A 195 12.49 6.45 0.44
CA LYS A 195 12.75 7.48 -0.56
C LYS A 195 11.61 7.57 -1.59
N GLY A 196 11.00 8.75 -1.72
CA GLY A 196 9.91 8.99 -2.66
C GLY A 196 8.60 8.27 -2.36
N ALA A 197 8.47 7.59 -1.21
CA ALA A 197 7.23 6.96 -0.79
C ALA A 197 6.17 8.01 -0.42
N SER A 198 4.90 7.68 -0.60
CA SER A 198 3.79 8.58 -0.24
C SER A 198 2.72 7.87 0.58
N LEU A 199 2.32 8.51 1.67
CA LEU A 199 1.22 8.09 2.53
C LEU A 199 0.17 9.17 2.56
N ALA A 200 -1.07 8.79 2.24
CA ALA A 200 -2.23 9.63 2.41
C ALA A 200 -3.22 9.00 3.39
N ALA A 201 -3.75 9.78 4.33
CA ALA A 201 -4.74 9.30 5.29
C ALA A 201 -5.90 10.29 5.42
N TYR A 202 -7.12 9.78 5.31
CA TYR A 202 -8.34 10.59 5.26
C TYR A 202 -9.38 10.07 6.24
N THR A 203 -10.10 11.00 6.88
CA THR A 203 -11.34 10.69 7.58
C THR A 203 -12.26 11.89 7.59
N ASP A 204 -13.57 11.64 7.54
CA ASP A 204 -14.60 12.65 7.71
C ASP A 204 -15.17 12.66 9.14
N GLU A 205 -14.63 11.82 10.03
CA GLU A 205 -15.20 11.50 11.34
C GLU A 205 -14.32 11.97 12.51
N ASN A 206 -14.75 11.66 13.74
CA ASN A 206 -14.13 12.18 14.97
C ASN A 206 -12.93 11.34 15.48
N TYR A 207 -12.15 10.77 14.57
CA TYR A 207 -10.87 10.09 14.83
C TYR A 207 -9.75 10.80 14.12
N ASN A 208 -8.49 10.59 14.48
CA ASN A 208 -7.38 11.12 13.68
C ASN A 208 -7.39 10.51 12.27
N ALA A 209 -7.05 11.29 11.24
CA ALA A 209 -6.91 10.71 9.91
C ALA A 209 -5.73 9.73 9.87
N LEU A 210 -4.63 10.07 10.55
CA LEU A 210 -3.50 9.18 10.81
C LEU A 210 -3.18 9.10 12.31
N LYS A 211 -2.91 7.90 12.82
CA LYS A 211 -2.30 7.69 14.14
C LYS A 211 -1.02 6.87 14.01
N CYS A 212 0.06 7.33 14.63
CA CYS A 212 1.35 6.67 14.73
C CYS A 212 1.81 6.71 16.19
N ASP A 213 1.69 5.60 16.90
CA ASP A 213 2.01 5.53 18.34
C ASP A 213 3.53 5.51 18.62
N GLY A 214 4.35 5.28 17.59
CA GLY A 214 5.80 5.41 17.61
C GLY A 214 6.31 6.50 16.66
N GLN A 215 7.50 6.29 16.10
CA GLN A 215 8.18 7.24 15.25
C GLN A 215 7.65 7.19 13.80
N LEU A 216 7.32 8.36 13.24
CA LEU A 216 7.14 8.52 11.80
C LEU A 216 8.46 8.96 11.16
N SER A 217 9.13 8.01 10.50
CA SER A 217 10.36 8.21 9.73
C SER A 217 10.05 8.55 8.28
N MET A 218 10.60 9.66 7.78
CA MET A 218 10.41 10.14 6.41
C MET A 218 11.76 10.38 5.73
N ALA A 219 12.07 9.58 4.71
CA ALA A 219 13.28 9.74 3.90
C ALA A 219 13.08 10.73 2.75
N ASP A 220 14.18 11.12 2.10
CA ASP A 220 14.21 12.16 1.06
C ASP A 220 13.16 11.93 -0.04
N GLY A 221 12.45 12.99 -0.42
CA GLY A 221 11.40 12.97 -1.43
C GLY A 221 10.10 12.28 -1.00
N SER A 222 10.00 11.74 0.22
CA SER A 222 8.75 11.15 0.71
C SER A 222 7.68 12.22 0.99
N ALA A 223 6.42 11.78 0.98
CA ALA A 223 5.25 12.66 1.14
C ALA A 223 4.23 12.11 2.13
N LEU A 224 3.75 12.99 3.01
CA LEU A 224 2.63 12.74 3.91
C LEU A 224 1.48 13.69 3.56
N THR A 225 0.29 13.15 3.33
CA THR A 225 -0.95 13.93 3.23
C THR A 225 -1.96 13.41 4.24
N VAL A 226 -2.40 14.26 5.17
CA VAL A 226 -3.40 13.88 6.16
C VAL A 226 -4.51 14.92 6.18
N GLU A 227 -5.75 14.47 6.13
CA GLU A 227 -6.91 15.35 6.19
C GLU A 227 -8.01 14.74 7.05
N ASN A 228 -8.36 15.46 8.11
CA ASN A 228 -9.52 15.21 8.93
C ASN A 228 -10.57 16.30 8.67
N ARG A 229 -11.71 15.91 8.09
CA ARG A 229 -12.83 16.84 7.83
C ARG A 229 -13.87 16.88 8.95
N GLY A 230 -13.68 16.05 9.98
CA GLY A 230 -14.45 16.05 11.22
C GLY A 230 -13.88 17.02 12.25
N ARG A 231 -13.70 16.54 13.48
CA ARG A 231 -13.31 17.38 14.63
C ARG A 231 -11.87 17.18 15.11
N TYR A 232 -11.24 16.05 14.78
CA TYR A 232 -9.98 15.60 15.39
C TYR A 232 -8.74 15.95 14.56
N HIS A 233 -7.56 15.47 14.97
CA HIS A 233 -6.30 15.85 14.32
C HIS A 233 -6.22 15.32 12.88
N GLY A 234 -5.44 16.01 12.05
CA GLY A 234 -5.01 15.43 10.78
C GLY A 234 -4.16 14.19 11.06
N ALA A 235 -3.10 14.35 11.87
CA ALA A 235 -2.35 13.23 12.43
C ALA A 235 -2.05 13.41 13.93
N GLU A 236 -2.00 12.29 14.63
CA GLU A 236 -1.39 12.14 15.96
C GLU A 236 -0.18 11.23 15.83
N ILE A 237 1.01 11.73 16.18
CA ILE A 237 2.29 11.06 15.97
C ILE A 237 3.11 11.17 17.24
N TYR A 238 3.76 10.09 17.67
CA TYR A 238 4.58 10.15 18.87
C TYR A 238 5.83 11.03 18.65
N GLU A 239 6.66 10.67 17.67
CA GLU A 239 7.88 11.40 17.31
C GLU A 239 8.05 11.42 15.78
N PHE A 240 8.68 12.47 15.24
CA PHE A 240 9.10 12.49 13.84
C PHE A 240 10.60 12.19 13.69
N ALA A 241 10.98 11.62 12.54
CA ALA A 241 12.34 11.64 12.03
C ALA A 241 12.29 12.01 10.54
N ILE A 242 13.00 13.08 10.15
CA ILE A 242 13.00 13.58 8.76
C ILE A 242 14.44 13.60 8.26
N GLU A 243 14.68 12.92 7.14
CA GLU A 243 15.94 12.93 6.41
C GLU A 243 15.74 13.51 5.00
N GLY A 244 16.51 14.54 4.67
CA GLY A 244 16.42 15.19 3.35
C GLY A 244 15.21 16.12 3.21
N ALA A 245 14.75 16.31 1.97
CA ALA A 245 13.62 17.19 1.68
C ALA A 245 12.33 16.37 1.55
N VAL A 246 11.40 16.55 2.48
CA VAL A 246 10.11 15.84 2.50
C VAL A 246 8.94 16.80 2.31
N SER A 247 7.80 16.26 1.89
CA SER A 247 6.55 17.03 1.74
C SER A 247 5.50 16.61 2.76
N ILE A 248 4.90 17.56 3.48
CA ILE A 248 3.84 17.31 4.45
C ILE A 248 2.70 18.29 4.22
N ASN A 249 1.51 17.76 3.93
CA ASN A 249 0.26 18.51 3.89
C ASN A 249 -0.69 17.95 4.95
N ALA A 250 -0.88 18.70 6.03
CA ALA A 250 -1.69 18.30 7.16
C ALA A 250 -2.88 19.24 7.36
N ALA A 251 -4.08 18.69 7.32
CA ALA A 251 -5.33 19.38 7.59
C ALA A 251 -6.05 18.71 8.76
N GLY A 252 -6.20 19.44 9.87
CA GLY A 252 -6.94 19.01 11.05
C GLY A 252 -8.38 19.49 11.02
N GLY A 253 -9.21 18.78 11.76
CA GLY A 253 -10.62 19.09 11.93
C GLY A 253 -10.86 20.35 12.77
N SER A 254 -12.13 20.68 12.96
CA SER A 254 -12.55 21.98 13.52
C SER A 254 -12.13 22.27 14.95
N GLU A 255 -11.70 21.27 15.73
CA GLU A 255 -11.39 21.40 17.16
C GLU A 255 -9.96 20.96 17.52
N ALA A 256 -9.13 20.68 16.52
CA ALA A 256 -7.83 20.03 16.69
C ALA A 256 -6.75 20.70 15.82
N THR A 257 -5.58 20.08 15.73
CA THR A 257 -4.44 20.56 14.92
C THR A 257 -4.25 19.69 13.67
N GLY A 258 -3.60 20.22 12.63
CA GLY A 258 -3.14 19.40 11.51
C GLY A 258 -2.20 18.28 11.98
N LEU A 259 -1.24 18.58 12.86
CA LEU A 259 -0.31 17.61 13.43
C LEU A 259 -0.23 17.78 14.94
N PHE A 260 -0.60 16.74 15.67
CA PHE A 260 -0.29 16.61 17.10
C PHE A 260 0.91 15.70 17.25
N ILE A 261 1.95 16.19 17.93
CA ILE A 261 3.23 15.50 18.12
C ILE A 261 3.46 15.37 19.62
N THR A 262 3.56 14.13 20.12
CA THR A 262 3.70 13.87 21.55
C THR A 262 5.06 14.31 22.07
N GLU A 263 6.14 13.96 21.38
CA GLU A 263 7.51 14.20 21.79
C GLU A 263 8.37 14.64 20.60
N GLN A 264 8.98 15.83 20.70
CA GLN A 264 9.87 16.35 19.67
C GLN A 264 10.99 17.18 20.27
N HIS A 265 12.22 16.67 20.17
CA HIS A 265 13.41 17.34 20.72
C HIS A 265 14.22 18.09 19.67
N SER A 266 14.14 17.70 18.40
CA SER A 266 14.86 18.36 17.30
C SER A 266 13.96 19.30 16.51
N ASN A 267 14.51 20.40 16.00
CA ASN A 267 13.82 21.16 14.96
C ASN A 267 13.82 20.37 13.65
N MET A 268 12.82 20.61 12.82
CA MET A 268 12.64 19.95 11.54
C MET A 268 12.03 20.92 10.52
N TYR A 269 12.19 20.59 9.25
CA TYR A 269 11.65 21.34 8.13
C TYR A 269 10.95 20.39 7.16
N ALA A 270 9.82 20.84 6.62
CA ALA A 270 9.10 20.13 5.57
C ALA A 270 8.55 21.13 4.55
N VAL A 271 8.44 20.70 3.30
CA VAL A 271 7.72 21.45 2.27
C VAL A 271 6.21 21.21 2.45
N GLY A 272 5.39 22.25 2.41
CA GLY A 272 3.94 22.13 2.44
C GLY A 272 3.29 22.98 3.52
N SER A 273 2.28 22.44 4.21
CA SER A 273 1.52 23.20 5.20
C SER A 273 0.86 22.34 6.27
N CYS A 274 0.62 22.94 7.43
CA CYS A 274 -0.14 22.35 8.52
C CYS A 274 -1.22 23.34 8.98
N LYS A 275 -2.49 22.93 8.91
CA LYS A 275 -3.65 23.76 9.26
C LYS A 275 -4.68 22.95 10.06
N PRO A 276 -5.02 23.34 11.30
CA PRO A 276 -4.36 24.34 12.13
C PRO A 276 -2.88 24.00 12.40
N GLU A 277 -2.11 24.97 12.91
CA GLU A 277 -0.66 24.82 13.13
C GLU A 277 -0.32 23.61 14.00
N ALA A 278 0.83 22.99 13.73
CA ALA A 278 1.31 21.82 14.46
C ALA A 278 1.47 22.13 15.96
N ARG A 279 1.15 21.15 16.81
CA ARG A 279 1.34 21.22 18.26
C ARG A 279 2.31 20.13 18.69
N VAL A 280 3.37 20.54 19.39
CA VAL A 280 4.28 19.64 20.11
C VAL A 280 3.89 19.69 21.59
N GLU A 281 3.68 18.53 22.20
CA GLU A 281 3.33 18.43 23.62
C GLU A 281 4.56 18.42 24.53
N ASN A 282 5.56 17.59 24.22
CA ASN A 282 6.80 17.47 24.99
C ASN A 282 8.03 17.75 24.13
N GLY A 283 9.04 18.38 24.73
CA GLY A 283 10.25 18.80 24.04
C GLY A 283 10.17 20.23 23.49
N LYS A 284 11.30 20.73 22.97
CA LYS A 284 11.43 22.09 22.43
C LYS A 284 11.57 22.14 20.91
N GLY A 285 11.66 20.97 20.27
CA GLY A 285 11.72 20.86 18.83
C GLY A 285 10.42 21.34 18.19
N ARG A 286 10.52 21.73 16.92
CA ARG A 286 9.40 22.24 16.13
C ARG A 286 9.52 21.78 14.69
N ILE A 287 8.39 21.63 14.01
CA ILE A 287 8.36 21.44 12.55
C ILE A 287 8.03 22.79 11.90
N THR A 288 8.91 23.24 11.01
CA THR A 288 8.74 24.45 10.21
C THR A 288 8.31 24.09 8.81
N PHE A 289 7.21 24.68 8.35
CA PHE A 289 6.69 24.49 7.01
C PHE A 289 7.18 25.58 6.07
N VAL A 290 7.78 25.18 4.94
CA VAL A 290 8.20 26.07 3.87
C VAL A 290 7.44 25.76 2.59
N ASP A 291 7.31 26.75 1.71
CA ASP A 291 6.66 26.61 0.39
C ASP A 291 7.56 25.94 -0.66
N ASP A 292 8.88 25.91 -0.46
CA ASP A 292 9.85 25.35 -1.40
C ASP A 292 11.05 24.74 -0.68
N ALA A 293 11.58 23.63 -1.21
CA ALA A 293 12.69 22.88 -0.63
C ALA A 293 13.99 23.70 -0.53
N SER A 294 14.20 24.69 -1.41
CA SER A 294 15.37 25.58 -1.36
C SER A 294 15.41 26.48 -0.12
N LYS A 295 14.30 26.58 0.63
CA LYS A 295 14.21 27.34 1.88
C LYS A 295 14.51 26.50 3.13
N ILE A 296 14.75 25.20 2.97
CA ILE A 296 15.24 24.35 4.04
C ILE A 296 16.71 24.72 4.29
N PRO A 297 17.12 25.07 5.53
CA PRO A 297 18.49 25.43 5.82
C PRO A 297 19.41 24.21 5.65
N ALA A 298 20.64 24.43 5.19
CA ALA A 298 21.62 23.35 5.02
C ALA A 298 21.99 22.67 6.36
N GLU A 299 21.93 23.43 7.46
CA GLU A 299 22.05 22.92 8.82
C GLU A 299 20.78 23.30 9.58
N ILE A 300 20.13 22.30 10.18
CA ILE A 300 18.91 22.54 10.95
C ILE A 300 19.30 23.21 12.28
N PRO A 301 18.77 24.41 12.59
CA PRO A 301 19.11 25.09 13.84
C PRO A 301 18.65 24.26 15.02
N GLN A 302 19.47 24.21 16.08
CA GLN A 302 19.09 23.55 17.33
C GLN A 302 17.90 24.27 17.99
N PRO A 303 17.08 23.55 18.78
CA PRO A 303 16.00 24.17 19.55
C PRO A 303 16.49 25.26 20.51
N ASP A 304 15.63 26.23 20.79
CA ASP A 304 15.96 27.33 21.69
C ASP A 304 16.29 26.84 23.11
N GLY A 305 17.50 27.15 23.58
CA GLY A 305 18.00 26.71 24.88
C GLY A 305 18.36 25.22 24.91
N TYR A 306 18.76 24.65 23.78
CA TYR A 306 19.57 23.44 23.72
C TYR A 306 20.91 23.70 24.42
N ILE A 307 21.27 22.82 25.36
CA ILE A 307 22.58 22.81 26.02
C ILE A 307 23.23 21.51 25.57
N GLU A 308 24.33 21.62 24.83
CA GLU A 308 25.15 20.47 24.46
C GLU A 308 25.74 19.91 25.76
N GLU A 309 25.38 18.68 26.14
CA GLU A 309 26.05 18.00 27.25
C GLU A 309 27.49 17.73 26.81
N THR A 310 28.39 18.66 27.14
CA THR A 310 29.82 18.40 27.05
C THR A 310 30.11 17.28 28.04
N ALA A 311 30.49 16.10 27.53
CA ALA A 311 31.08 15.06 28.35
C ALA A 311 32.29 15.66 29.08
N GLU A 312 32.12 15.99 30.36
CA GLU A 312 33.24 16.20 31.25
C GLU A 312 33.94 14.84 31.34
N THR A 313 35.02 14.67 30.57
CA THR A 313 36.03 13.67 30.89
C THR A 313 36.55 14.02 32.28
N GLU A 314 36.04 13.33 33.30
CA GLU A 314 36.66 13.25 34.61
C GLU A 314 38.01 12.52 34.45
N GLU A 315 39.06 13.28 34.10
CA GLU A 315 40.42 12.94 34.51
C GLU A 315 40.62 13.42 35.95
N GLN A 316 40.42 12.52 36.92
CA GLN A 316 41.22 12.45 38.15
C GLN A 316 40.99 11.16 38.96
#